data_AF-A0A520DXA8-F1
#
_entry.id   AF-A0A520DXA8-F1
#
_cell.length_a   1.000
_cell.length_b   1.000
_cell.length_c   1.000
_cell.angle_alpha   90.00
_cell.angle_beta   90.00
_cell.angle_gamma   90.00
#
_symmetry.space_group_name_H-M   'P 1'
#
loop_
_entity.id
_entity.type
_entity.pdbx_description
1 polymer ?
#
loop_
_entity_poly.entity_id
_entity_poly.type
_entity_poly.pdbx_seq_one_letter_code
_entity_poly.pdbx_strand_id
1 'polypeptide(L)'
;LKKKVSTSFSRNAEFFKKHADEVLIVSGGFKEFITPVVSQYHIKKENIYANTFVTTGDGKIIDYDHANPLSEEGGKVKLLQHLKLEGELFGIGDGYSDFQLRESGMINKFFAFTENIARESIVAKADHITPSFDEFLYVNDLPRAISYPKNRILCLVIGDVNPATTAILKNDGLSIRQKTSFEEKYVKDVGIIILADGEKLTKEQLKNAVKLKTIGYLGNAKNKIDFDLCTKQGIVVFDDPKNNPRNIDFIPKRVADFMNTGATYLSSNYPNLQLPKIDKSHRLIHIHKNVPGIMAKINTVFAKHDINIVGQFLMTNPEIGYAITDINAEYDKQLFKALKKIEHTIKFRVLY
;
A
#
# COMPACT_ATOMS: atom_id res chain seq x y z
N LEU A 1 -18.50 -12.00 -10.26
CA LEU A 1 -17.04 -12.00 -10.04
C LEU A 1 -16.40 -10.60 -10.12
N LYS A 2 -16.80 -9.71 -11.03
CA LYS A 2 -16.19 -8.37 -11.20
C LYS A 2 -15.98 -7.54 -9.91
N LYS A 3 -16.91 -7.58 -8.95
CA LYS A 3 -16.79 -6.87 -7.66
C LYS A 3 -15.91 -7.55 -6.61
N LYS A 4 -15.33 -8.72 -6.91
CA LYS A 4 -14.52 -9.54 -5.99
C LYS A 4 -13.04 -9.58 -6.39
N VAL A 5 -12.60 -8.73 -7.31
CA VAL A 5 -11.18 -8.62 -7.65
C VAL A 5 -10.46 -7.93 -6.50
N SER A 6 -9.31 -8.47 -6.12
CA SER A 6 -8.45 -7.88 -5.10
C SER A 6 -8.15 -6.40 -5.40
N THR A 7 -8.13 -5.61 -4.33
CA THR A 7 -7.97 -4.15 -4.43
C THR A 7 -6.59 -3.78 -4.94
N SER A 8 -5.55 -4.49 -4.49
CA SER A 8 -4.17 -4.26 -4.95
C SER A 8 -3.98 -4.63 -6.42
N PHE A 9 -4.62 -5.71 -6.89
CA PHE A 9 -4.63 -6.10 -8.29
C PHE A 9 -5.30 -5.02 -9.13
N SER A 10 -6.49 -4.57 -8.72
CA SER A 10 -7.25 -3.55 -9.45
C SER A 10 -6.50 -2.22 -9.55
N ARG A 11 -5.83 -1.81 -8.47
CA ARG A 11 -5.06 -0.56 -8.42
C ARG A 11 -3.83 -0.57 -9.33
N ASN A 12 -3.27 -1.74 -9.63
CA ASN A 12 -2.10 -1.90 -10.49
C ASN A 12 -2.45 -2.21 -11.95
N ALA A 13 -3.61 -1.77 -12.45
CA ALA A 13 -4.04 -1.97 -13.84
C ALA A 13 -2.99 -1.52 -14.89
N GLU A 14 -2.30 -0.40 -14.65
CA GLU A 14 -1.25 0.11 -15.54
C GLU A 14 0.00 -0.80 -15.58
N PHE A 15 0.29 -1.55 -14.50
CA PHE A 15 1.34 -2.56 -14.53
C PHE A 15 0.99 -3.65 -15.54
N PHE A 16 -0.21 -4.22 -15.43
CA PHE A 16 -0.67 -5.27 -16.35
C PHE A 16 -0.73 -4.80 -17.80
N LYS A 17 -1.08 -3.54 -18.04
CA LYS A 17 -1.05 -2.94 -19.37
C LYS A 17 0.36 -2.89 -19.96
N LYS A 18 1.36 -2.52 -19.17
CA LYS A 18 2.77 -2.43 -19.62
C LYS A 18 3.42 -3.80 -19.77
N HIS A 19 3.02 -4.77 -18.96
CA HIS A 19 3.56 -6.12 -18.92
C HIS A 19 2.57 -7.16 -19.50
N ALA A 20 1.74 -6.75 -20.46
CA ALA A 20 0.64 -7.58 -20.95
C ALA A 20 1.11 -8.90 -21.60
N ASP A 21 2.35 -8.93 -22.10
CA ASP A 21 3.01 -10.09 -22.69
C ASP A 21 3.66 -11.02 -21.65
N GLU A 22 3.92 -10.52 -20.44
CA GLU A 22 4.65 -11.23 -19.38
C GLU A 22 3.71 -11.83 -18.33
N VAL A 23 2.43 -11.48 -18.35
CA VAL A 23 1.46 -11.90 -17.34
C VAL A 23 0.50 -12.94 -17.91
N LEU A 24 0.51 -14.12 -17.28
CA LEU A 24 -0.38 -15.23 -17.57
C LEU A 24 -1.40 -15.44 -16.44
N ILE A 25 -2.65 -15.74 -16.80
CA ILE A 25 -3.69 -16.15 -15.86
C ILE A 25 -3.95 -17.64 -16.07
N VAL A 26 -3.64 -18.44 -15.05
CA VAL A 26 -3.83 -19.90 -15.08
C VAL A 26 -4.79 -20.30 -13.97
N SER A 27 -5.94 -20.89 -14.33
CA SER A 27 -7.00 -21.19 -13.36
C SER A 27 -7.74 -22.47 -13.68
N GLY A 28 -8.12 -23.23 -12.65
CA GLY A 28 -9.07 -24.36 -12.80
C GLY A 28 -10.53 -23.91 -12.97
N GLY A 29 -10.82 -22.60 -12.94
CA GLY A 29 -12.14 -22.05 -13.25
C GLY A 29 -12.43 -22.04 -14.76
N PHE A 30 -13.50 -21.36 -15.15
CA PHE A 30 -13.95 -21.30 -16.55
C PHE A 30 -13.61 -19.97 -17.22
N LYS A 31 -13.14 -20.04 -18.47
CA LYS A 31 -12.65 -18.92 -19.28
C LYS A 31 -13.75 -17.89 -19.53
N GLU A 32 -14.99 -18.31 -19.68
CA GLU A 32 -16.20 -17.49 -19.88
C GLU A 32 -16.48 -16.59 -18.67
N PHE A 33 -16.11 -17.02 -17.47
CA PHE A 33 -16.25 -16.23 -16.25
C PHE A 33 -15.03 -15.37 -15.95
N ILE A 34 -13.83 -15.86 -16.27
CA ILE A 34 -12.56 -15.20 -15.95
C ILE A 34 -12.28 -14.07 -16.95
N THR A 35 -12.45 -14.34 -18.25
CA THR A 35 -12.08 -13.39 -19.33
C THR A 35 -12.74 -12.03 -19.15
N PRO A 36 -14.06 -11.91 -18.91
CA PRO A 36 -14.70 -10.61 -18.73
C PRO A 36 -14.24 -9.85 -17.46
N VAL A 37 -13.61 -10.55 -16.51
CA VAL A 37 -13.11 -9.97 -15.26
C VAL A 37 -11.68 -9.47 -15.43
N VAL A 38 -10.81 -10.22 -16.10
CA VAL A 38 -9.38 -9.85 -16.21
C VAL A 38 -9.07 -8.96 -17.42
N SER A 39 -9.89 -9.02 -18.48
CA SER A 39 -9.69 -8.21 -19.69
C SER A 39 -9.77 -6.70 -19.42
N GLN A 40 -10.53 -6.27 -18.40
CA GLN A 40 -10.60 -4.86 -18.00
C GLN A 40 -9.26 -4.33 -17.42
N TYR A 41 -8.34 -5.23 -17.07
CA TYR A 41 -6.99 -4.92 -16.60
C TYR A 41 -5.93 -5.20 -17.68
N HIS A 42 -6.33 -5.19 -18.95
CA HIS A 42 -5.41 -5.31 -20.10
C HIS A 42 -4.68 -6.66 -20.22
N ILE A 43 -5.13 -7.70 -19.50
CA ILE A 43 -4.65 -9.06 -19.72
C ILE A 43 -5.16 -9.57 -21.07
N LYS A 44 -4.23 -10.02 -21.92
CA LYS A 44 -4.53 -10.55 -23.25
C LYS A 44 -5.32 -11.86 -23.18
N LYS A 45 -6.26 -12.08 -24.10
CA LYS A 45 -7.14 -13.27 -24.07
C LYS A 45 -6.39 -14.58 -24.30
N GLU A 46 -5.33 -14.49 -25.09
CA GLU A 46 -4.36 -15.55 -25.37
C GLU A 46 -3.56 -15.95 -24.12
N ASN A 47 -3.38 -15.04 -23.16
CA ASN A 47 -2.67 -15.28 -21.91
C ASN A 47 -3.58 -15.78 -20.78
N ILE A 48 -4.85 -16.08 -21.09
CA ILE A 48 -5.83 -16.62 -20.14
C ILE A 48 -6.04 -18.09 -20.43
N TYR A 49 -5.52 -18.93 -19.53
CA TYR A 49 -5.66 -20.37 -19.53
C TYR A 49 -6.63 -20.81 -18.43
N ALA A 50 -7.76 -21.37 -18.84
CA ALA A 50 -8.80 -21.87 -17.96
C ALA A 50 -9.62 -22.95 -18.67
N ASN A 51 -10.46 -23.66 -17.93
CA ASN A 51 -11.44 -24.59 -18.50
C ASN A 51 -12.45 -23.84 -19.39
N THR A 52 -13.06 -24.52 -20.36
CA THR A 52 -14.03 -23.92 -21.29
C THR A 52 -15.27 -24.82 -21.35
N PHE A 53 -16.45 -24.22 -21.46
CA PHE A 53 -17.70 -24.97 -21.59
C PHE A 53 -17.90 -25.47 -23.02
N VAL A 54 -18.55 -26.63 -23.14
CA VAL A 54 -19.14 -27.10 -24.39
C VAL A 54 -20.60 -26.65 -24.41
N THR A 55 -20.97 -25.89 -25.43
CA THR A 55 -22.31 -25.34 -25.60
C THR A 55 -22.99 -25.87 -26.86
N THR A 56 -24.31 -26.00 -26.80
CA THR A 56 -25.15 -26.19 -27.99
C THR A 56 -25.26 -24.89 -28.80
N GLY A 57 -25.77 -24.97 -30.04
CA GLY A 57 -25.88 -23.81 -30.94
C GLY A 57 -26.79 -22.67 -30.44
N ASP A 58 -27.66 -22.94 -29.47
CA ASP A 58 -28.51 -21.97 -28.75
C ASP A 58 -27.86 -21.42 -27.46
N GLY A 59 -26.60 -21.79 -27.18
CA GLY A 59 -25.82 -21.25 -26.05
C GLY A 59 -26.04 -21.97 -24.71
N LYS A 60 -26.76 -23.11 -24.69
CA LYS A 60 -26.92 -23.91 -23.46
C LYS A 60 -25.65 -24.70 -23.18
N ILE A 61 -25.15 -24.62 -21.95
CA ILE A 61 -24.00 -25.41 -21.46
C ILE A 61 -24.44 -26.87 -21.30
N ILE A 62 -23.72 -27.79 -21.96
CA ILE A 62 -24.00 -29.23 -21.90
C ILE A 62 -22.85 -30.05 -21.33
N ASP A 63 -21.62 -29.55 -21.42
CA ASP A 63 -20.42 -30.21 -20.87
C ASP A 63 -19.27 -29.19 -20.71
N TYR A 64 -18.05 -29.66 -20.47
CA TYR A 64 -16.81 -28.89 -20.54
C TYR A 64 -15.75 -29.63 -21.36
N ASP A 65 -14.70 -28.91 -21.77
CA ASP A 65 -13.61 -29.47 -22.55
C ASP A 65 -12.71 -30.39 -21.71
N HIS A 66 -12.92 -31.71 -21.83
CA HIS A 66 -12.14 -32.75 -21.14
C HIS A 66 -10.72 -32.90 -21.67
N ALA A 67 -10.38 -32.35 -22.84
CA ALA A 67 -9.01 -32.38 -23.36
C ALA A 67 -8.12 -31.29 -22.76
N ASN A 68 -8.72 -30.34 -22.04
CA ASN A 68 -7.98 -29.26 -21.40
C ASN A 68 -7.24 -29.80 -20.16
N PRO A 69 -5.91 -29.66 -20.07
CA PRO A 69 -5.17 -30.17 -18.91
C PRO A 69 -5.68 -29.59 -17.58
N LEU A 70 -6.26 -28.39 -17.58
CA LEU A 70 -6.80 -27.74 -16.38
C LEU A 70 -8.09 -28.37 -15.84
N SER A 71 -8.70 -29.34 -16.53
CA SER A 71 -9.83 -30.11 -16.01
C SER A 71 -9.39 -31.29 -15.14
N GLU A 72 -8.09 -31.58 -15.09
CA GLU A 72 -7.51 -32.71 -14.36
C GLU A 72 -6.68 -32.27 -13.14
N GLU A 73 -6.42 -33.22 -12.24
CA GLU A 73 -5.47 -33.02 -11.14
C GLU A 73 -4.05 -32.75 -11.68
N GLY A 74 -3.36 -31.78 -11.07
CA GLY A 74 -2.05 -31.33 -11.56
C GLY A 74 -2.09 -30.58 -12.89
N GLY A 75 -3.28 -30.21 -13.37
CA GLY A 75 -3.49 -29.58 -14.68
C GLY A 75 -2.66 -28.33 -14.95
N LYS A 76 -2.39 -27.51 -13.92
CA LYS A 76 -1.53 -26.33 -14.04
C LYS A 76 -0.08 -26.72 -14.40
N VAL A 77 0.44 -27.77 -13.78
CA VAL A 77 1.79 -28.28 -14.06
C VAL A 77 1.85 -28.82 -15.49
N LYS A 78 0.89 -29.65 -15.89
CA LYS A 78 0.80 -30.20 -17.26
C LYS A 78 0.72 -29.10 -18.31
N LEU A 79 -0.09 -28.07 -18.06
CA LEU A 79 -0.19 -26.91 -18.93
C LEU A 79 1.16 -26.19 -19.08
N LEU A 80 1.82 -25.85 -17.98
CA LEU A 80 3.09 -25.11 -18.03
C LEU A 80 4.20 -25.92 -18.73
N GLN A 81 4.20 -27.25 -18.56
CA GLN A 81 5.11 -28.15 -19.29
C GLN A 81 4.89 -28.06 -20.82
N HIS A 82 3.64 -27.97 -21.27
CA HIS A 82 3.32 -27.82 -22.69
C HIS A 82 3.67 -26.43 -23.24
N LEU A 83 3.49 -25.37 -22.44
CA LEU A 83 3.79 -24.01 -22.86
C LEU A 83 5.29 -23.74 -23.03
N LYS A 84 6.16 -24.51 -22.35
CA LYS A 84 7.62 -24.39 -22.43
C LYS A 84 8.09 -22.94 -22.27
N LEU A 85 7.55 -22.27 -21.27
CA LEU A 85 7.86 -20.87 -20.99
C LEU A 85 9.35 -20.73 -20.64
N GLU A 86 10.00 -19.73 -21.21
CA GLU A 86 11.40 -19.40 -20.95
C GLU A 86 11.51 -18.23 -19.96
N GLY A 87 12.62 -18.16 -19.23
CA GLY A 87 12.92 -17.07 -18.29
C GLY A 87 12.64 -17.41 -16.82
N GLU A 88 12.70 -16.38 -15.96
CA GLU A 88 12.39 -16.52 -14.53
C GLU A 88 10.87 -16.40 -14.32
N LEU A 89 10.24 -17.49 -13.89
CA LEU A 89 8.80 -17.59 -13.73
C LEU A 89 8.43 -17.47 -12.25
N PHE A 90 7.53 -16.54 -11.93
CA PHE A 90 6.97 -16.36 -10.60
C PHE A 90 5.51 -16.79 -10.55
N GLY A 91 5.20 -17.73 -9.68
CA GLY A 91 3.82 -18.12 -9.41
C GLY A 91 3.23 -17.32 -8.25
N ILE A 92 2.03 -16.78 -8.45
CA ILE A 92 1.29 -16.05 -7.43
C ILE A 92 -0.07 -16.73 -7.27
N GLY A 93 -0.39 -17.20 -6.06
CA GLY A 93 -1.66 -17.90 -5.81
C GLY A 93 -1.90 -18.20 -4.34
N ASP A 94 -3.12 -18.60 -4.00
CA ASP A 94 -3.54 -18.91 -2.63
C ASP A 94 -3.69 -20.42 -2.35
N GLY A 95 -3.65 -21.24 -3.40
CA GLY A 95 -3.99 -22.66 -3.36
C GLY A 95 -2.81 -23.61 -3.43
N TYR A 96 -3.07 -24.88 -3.09
CA TYR A 96 -2.08 -25.94 -3.23
C TYR A 96 -1.71 -26.20 -4.70
N SER A 97 -2.67 -26.09 -5.63
CA SER A 97 -2.39 -26.27 -7.05
C SER A 97 -1.45 -25.21 -7.63
N ASP A 98 -1.40 -24.02 -7.04
CA ASP A 98 -0.41 -22.99 -7.40
C ASP A 98 0.97 -23.36 -6.85
N PHE A 99 1.04 -23.81 -5.59
CA PHE A 99 2.27 -24.28 -4.97
C PHE A 99 2.85 -25.52 -5.70
N GLN A 100 2.02 -26.39 -6.26
CA GLN A 100 2.48 -27.54 -7.06
C GLN A 100 3.35 -27.13 -8.26
N LEU A 101 3.16 -25.92 -8.81
CA LEU A 101 4.04 -25.39 -9.86
C LEU A 101 5.48 -25.21 -9.35
N ARG A 102 5.64 -24.79 -8.09
CA ARG A 102 6.95 -24.61 -7.45
C ARG A 102 7.58 -25.94 -7.09
N GLU A 103 6.79 -26.87 -6.58
CA GLU A 103 7.22 -28.23 -6.22
C GLU A 103 7.69 -29.02 -7.45
N SER A 104 7.01 -28.85 -8.58
CA SER A 104 7.39 -29.47 -9.87
C SER A 104 8.55 -28.78 -10.59
N GLY A 105 9.05 -27.65 -10.07
CA GLY A 105 10.12 -26.87 -10.69
C GLY A 105 9.70 -26.05 -11.92
N MET A 106 8.39 -25.91 -12.19
CA MET A 106 7.88 -25.11 -13.31
C MET A 106 7.96 -23.60 -13.06
N ILE A 107 8.07 -23.18 -11.80
CA ILE A 107 8.30 -21.78 -11.41
C ILE A 107 9.49 -21.69 -10.46
N ASN A 108 10.21 -20.58 -10.54
CA ASN A 108 11.39 -20.31 -9.72
C ASN A 108 11.02 -19.94 -8.28
N LYS A 109 9.95 -19.17 -8.11
CA LYS A 109 9.46 -18.72 -6.81
C LYS A 109 7.94 -18.76 -6.74
N PHE A 110 7.43 -19.15 -5.59
CA PHE A 110 6.02 -19.09 -5.24
C PHE A 110 5.73 -18.03 -4.20
N PHE A 111 4.82 -17.13 -4.55
CA PHE A 111 4.30 -16.08 -3.71
C PHE A 111 2.89 -16.46 -3.25
N ALA A 112 2.74 -16.79 -1.95
CA ALA A 112 1.43 -17.07 -1.37
C ALA A 112 0.62 -15.77 -1.28
N PHE A 113 -0.40 -15.65 -2.12
CA PHE A 113 -1.26 -14.47 -2.20
C PHE A 113 -2.35 -14.52 -1.14
N THR A 114 -2.25 -13.66 -0.11
CA THR A 114 -3.12 -13.75 1.07
C THR A 114 -4.06 -12.55 1.26
N GLU A 115 -4.28 -11.73 0.23
CA GLU A 115 -5.15 -10.55 0.36
C GLU A 115 -6.59 -10.92 0.69
N ASN A 116 -7.12 -11.98 0.07
CA ASN A 116 -8.49 -12.44 0.28
C ASN A 116 -8.57 -13.57 1.30
N ILE A 117 -7.62 -14.50 1.28
CA ILE A 117 -7.61 -15.68 2.14
C ILE A 117 -6.18 -16.11 2.44
N ALA A 118 -5.88 -16.40 3.70
CA ALA A 118 -4.61 -16.98 4.12
C ALA A 118 -4.85 -18.46 4.47
N ARG A 119 -4.08 -19.37 3.87
CA ARG A 119 -4.09 -20.79 4.20
C ARG A 119 -2.77 -21.16 4.86
N GLU A 120 -2.79 -21.50 6.14
CA GLU A 120 -1.57 -21.77 6.92
C GLU A 120 -0.68 -22.85 6.27
N SER A 121 -1.30 -23.89 5.72
CA SER A 121 -0.61 -24.98 5.01
C SER A 121 0.14 -24.53 3.75
N ILE A 122 -0.30 -23.44 3.11
CA ILE A 122 0.34 -22.86 1.92
C ILE A 122 1.36 -21.80 2.33
N VAL A 123 1.01 -20.96 3.29
CA VAL A 123 1.87 -19.92 3.87
C VAL A 123 3.18 -20.51 4.40
N ALA A 124 3.11 -21.65 5.09
CA ALA A 124 4.28 -22.33 5.63
C ALA A 124 5.24 -22.89 4.56
N LYS A 125 4.77 -23.06 3.31
CA LYS A 125 5.55 -23.64 2.21
C LYS A 125 6.03 -22.62 1.19
N ALA A 126 5.53 -21.39 1.24
CA ALA A 126 5.81 -20.39 0.22
C ALA A 126 7.21 -19.78 0.35
N ASP A 127 7.82 -19.44 -0.79
CA ASP A 127 9.11 -18.72 -0.80
C ASP A 127 8.92 -17.28 -0.25
N HIS A 128 7.74 -16.68 -0.48
CA HIS A 128 7.36 -15.39 0.11
C HIS A 128 5.85 -15.29 0.34
N ILE A 129 5.45 -14.63 1.42
CA ILE A 129 4.04 -14.32 1.70
C ILE A 129 3.73 -12.94 1.13
N THR A 130 2.71 -12.85 0.26
CA THR A 130 2.32 -11.59 -0.36
C THR A 130 0.88 -11.21 0.03
N PRO A 131 0.68 -10.39 1.08
CA PRO A 131 -0.66 -9.97 1.53
C PRO A 131 -1.38 -9.02 0.57
N SER A 132 -0.67 -8.54 -0.45
CA SER A 132 -1.20 -7.72 -1.53
C SER A 132 -0.34 -7.93 -2.78
N PHE A 133 -0.81 -7.49 -3.94
CA PHE A 133 -0.02 -7.45 -5.16
C PHE A 133 1.05 -6.34 -5.09
N ASP A 134 0.80 -5.27 -4.33
CA ASP A 134 1.80 -4.22 -4.11
C ASP A 134 3.05 -4.76 -3.39
N GLU A 135 2.86 -5.70 -2.45
CA GLU A 135 3.95 -6.41 -1.79
C GLU A 135 4.83 -7.19 -2.78
N PHE A 136 4.19 -7.95 -3.68
CA PHE A 136 4.88 -8.69 -4.75
C PHE A 136 5.69 -7.74 -5.64
N LEU A 137 5.07 -6.65 -6.10
CA LEU A 137 5.77 -5.66 -6.93
C LEU A 137 6.94 -5.02 -6.19
N TYR A 138 6.77 -4.74 -4.89
CA TYR A 138 7.80 -4.09 -4.08
C TYR A 138 9.03 -4.98 -3.85
N VAL A 139 8.85 -6.25 -3.50
CA VAL A 139 10.00 -7.14 -3.22
C VAL A 139 10.79 -7.52 -4.46
N ASN A 140 10.20 -7.36 -5.65
CA ASN A 140 10.84 -7.62 -6.94
C ASN A 140 11.31 -6.33 -7.65
N ASP A 141 11.29 -5.16 -6.98
CA ASP A 141 11.62 -3.84 -7.55
C ASP A 141 10.87 -3.51 -8.86
N LEU A 142 9.62 -3.97 -8.97
CA LEU A 142 8.76 -3.75 -10.14
C LEU A 142 8.00 -2.41 -10.07
N PRO A 143 7.59 -1.84 -11.23
CA PRO A 143 6.71 -0.68 -11.29
C PRO A 143 5.40 -0.93 -10.53
N ARG A 144 4.93 0.07 -9.78
CA ARG A 144 3.80 -0.08 -8.86
C ARG A 144 3.01 1.21 -8.71
N ALA A 145 1.73 1.08 -8.38
CA ALA A 145 0.78 2.18 -8.23
C ALA A 145 0.89 2.93 -6.89
N ILE A 146 1.58 2.36 -5.91
CA ILE A 146 1.84 3.00 -4.61
C ILE A 146 3.33 2.95 -4.27
N SER A 147 3.83 3.97 -3.59
CA SER A 147 5.27 4.10 -3.30
C SER A 147 5.79 3.01 -2.35
N TYR A 148 4.95 2.55 -1.42
CA TYR A 148 5.29 1.56 -0.40
C TYR A 148 4.07 0.70 -0.03
N PRO A 149 4.20 -0.64 0.08
CA PRO A 149 3.09 -1.52 0.43
C PRO A 149 2.49 -1.17 1.80
N LYS A 150 1.16 -1.03 1.85
CA LYS A 150 0.46 -0.63 3.09
C LYS A 150 0.50 -1.70 4.17
N ASN A 151 0.55 -2.98 3.78
CA ASN A 151 0.74 -4.11 4.70
C ASN A 151 2.10 -4.09 5.42
N ARG A 152 3.04 -3.23 5.00
CA ARG A 152 4.32 -3.03 5.69
C ARG A 152 4.31 -1.85 6.65
N ILE A 153 3.19 -1.12 6.76
CA ILE A 153 3.02 0.00 7.67
C ILE A 153 2.24 -0.49 8.87
N LEU A 154 2.92 -0.59 10.01
CA LEU A 154 2.31 -1.00 11.26
C LEU A 154 1.60 0.18 11.93
N CYS A 155 0.33 -0.05 12.24
CA CYS A 155 -0.51 0.76 13.11
C CYS A 155 -0.63 0.09 14.49
N LEU A 156 -0.07 0.73 15.51
CA LEU A 156 -0.22 0.33 16.90
C LEU A 156 -1.49 0.98 17.47
N VAL A 157 -2.40 0.18 18.00
CA VAL A 157 -3.62 0.65 18.66
C VAL A 157 -3.48 0.36 20.15
N ILE A 158 -3.57 1.38 21.00
CA ILE A 158 -3.48 1.25 22.46
C ILE A 158 -4.81 1.61 23.12
N GLY A 159 -5.21 0.80 24.08
CA GLY A 159 -6.42 0.97 24.87
C GLY A 159 -7.63 0.28 24.24
N ASP A 160 -8.79 0.51 24.85
CA ASP A 160 -10.07 0.01 24.34
C ASP A 160 -10.57 0.91 23.20
N VAL A 161 -10.58 0.38 21.98
CA VAL A 161 -10.93 1.10 20.77
C VAL A 161 -12.02 0.35 20.04
N ASN A 162 -13.05 1.07 19.61
CA ASN A 162 -14.14 0.50 18.82
C ASN A 162 -13.59 -0.23 17.57
N PRO A 163 -14.02 -1.48 17.30
CA PRO A 163 -13.57 -2.24 16.14
C PRO A 163 -13.79 -1.54 14.79
N ALA A 164 -14.76 -0.63 14.68
CA ALA A 164 -14.97 0.17 13.47
C ALA A 164 -13.76 1.05 13.14
N THR A 165 -13.08 1.61 14.16
CA THR A 165 -11.86 2.42 13.99
C THR A 165 -10.76 1.60 13.33
N THR A 166 -10.53 0.39 13.83
CA THR A 166 -9.46 -0.49 13.31
C THR A 166 -9.82 -1.08 11.95
N ALA A 167 -11.12 -1.33 11.71
CA ALA A 167 -11.62 -1.78 10.42
C ALA A 167 -11.33 -0.79 9.29
N ILE A 168 -11.48 0.53 9.52
CA ILE A 168 -11.16 1.56 8.51
C ILE A 168 -9.70 1.46 8.07
N LEU A 169 -8.77 1.38 9.03
CA LEU A 169 -7.33 1.32 8.77
C LEU A 169 -6.93 -0.03 8.15
N LYS A 170 -7.54 -1.13 8.60
CA LYS A 170 -7.34 -2.46 8.02
C LYS A 170 -7.83 -2.53 6.57
N ASN A 171 -8.99 -1.96 6.29
CA ASN A 171 -9.57 -1.88 4.94
C ASN A 171 -8.73 -0.98 4.01
N ASP A 172 -8.04 0.02 4.56
CA ASP A 172 -7.06 0.80 3.80
C ASP A 172 -5.82 -0.03 3.42
N GLY A 173 -5.58 -1.17 4.10
CA GLY A 173 -4.49 -2.11 3.83
C GLY A 173 -3.38 -2.10 4.89
N LEU A 174 -3.56 -1.39 6.00
CA LEU A 174 -2.57 -1.25 7.07
C LEU A 174 -2.54 -2.48 7.99
N SER A 175 -1.37 -2.81 8.52
CA SER A 175 -1.23 -3.84 9.55
C SER A 175 -1.60 -3.29 10.93
N ILE A 176 -2.51 -3.96 11.63
CA ILE A 176 -2.96 -3.54 12.96
C ILE A 176 -2.33 -4.41 14.04
N ARG A 177 -1.73 -3.78 15.05
CA ARG A 177 -1.32 -4.41 16.32
C ARG A 177 -2.07 -3.71 17.45
N GLN A 178 -3.04 -4.39 18.06
CA GLN A 178 -3.79 -3.84 19.19
C GLN A 178 -3.23 -4.36 20.51
N LYS A 179 -3.08 -3.47 21.50
CA LYS A 179 -2.62 -3.76 22.85
C LYS A 179 -3.43 -2.97 23.86
N THR A 180 -3.65 -3.55 25.04
CA THR A 180 -4.40 -2.88 26.11
C THR A 180 -3.62 -1.71 26.70
N SER A 181 -2.31 -1.86 26.84
CA SER A 181 -1.41 -0.83 27.36
C SER A 181 -0.16 -0.68 26.49
N PHE A 182 0.46 0.49 26.59
CA PHE A 182 1.69 0.80 25.87
C PHE A 182 2.91 0.17 26.56
N GLU A 183 3.79 -0.45 25.76
CA GLU A 183 5.15 -0.85 26.18
C GLU A 183 6.17 -0.37 25.15
N GLU A 184 7.37 0.00 25.59
CA GLU A 184 8.40 0.57 24.71
C GLU A 184 8.85 -0.36 23.57
N LYS A 185 8.79 -1.67 23.81
CA LYS A 185 9.12 -2.68 22.80
C LYS A 185 8.23 -2.59 21.55
N TYR A 186 7.08 -1.92 21.66
CA TYR A 186 6.11 -1.85 20.57
C TYR A 186 6.38 -0.78 19.51
N VAL A 187 7.21 0.24 19.75
CA VAL A 187 7.22 1.45 18.88
C VAL A 187 8.31 1.54 17.82
N LYS A 188 9.35 0.72 17.88
CA LYS A 188 10.51 0.86 16.96
C LYS A 188 10.12 0.72 15.48
N ASP A 189 9.13 -0.10 15.18
CA ASP A 189 8.65 -0.43 13.84
C ASP A 189 7.36 0.31 13.43
N VAL A 190 6.79 1.10 14.34
CA VAL A 190 5.45 1.67 14.18
C VAL A 190 5.45 2.91 13.28
N GLY A 191 4.58 2.90 12.28
CA GLY A 191 4.35 4.05 11.41
C GLY A 191 3.19 4.94 11.84
N ILE A 192 2.22 4.38 12.56
CA ILE A 192 0.96 5.02 12.97
C ILE A 192 0.64 4.58 14.39
N ILE A 193 0.21 5.50 15.25
CA ILE A 193 -0.38 5.15 16.55
C ILE A 193 -1.83 5.62 16.58
N ILE A 194 -2.73 4.77 17.06
CA ILE A 194 -4.08 5.15 17.48
C ILE A 194 -4.18 4.94 18.99
N LEU A 195 -4.61 5.98 19.71
CA LEU A 195 -4.80 5.93 21.16
C LEU A 195 -6.29 6.10 21.48
N ALA A 196 -6.79 5.25 22.38
CA ALA A 196 -8.08 5.45 23.03
C ALA A 196 -8.06 6.72 23.90
N ASP A 197 -9.25 7.22 24.24
CA ASP A 197 -9.38 8.32 25.19
C ASP A 197 -8.81 7.92 26.57
N GLY A 198 -8.20 8.87 27.27
CA GLY A 198 -7.55 8.66 28.56
C GLY A 198 -6.08 8.27 28.47
N GLU A 199 -5.68 7.55 27.42
CA GLU A 199 -4.30 7.09 27.19
C GLU A 199 -3.31 8.26 27.05
N LYS A 200 -2.04 8.00 27.37
CA LYS A 200 -0.95 8.99 27.30
C LYS A 200 0.21 8.45 26.49
N LEU A 201 0.93 9.36 25.84
CA LEU A 201 2.17 9.03 25.15
C LEU A 201 3.29 9.94 25.67
N THR A 202 4.28 9.34 26.33
CA THR A 202 5.36 10.10 26.98
C THR A 202 6.38 10.63 25.95
N LYS A 203 7.16 11.63 26.36
CA LYS A 203 8.23 12.19 25.51
C LYS A 203 9.29 11.14 25.16
N GLU A 204 9.59 10.22 26.07
CA GLU A 204 10.54 9.13 25.85
C GLU A 204 10.03 8.14 24.81
N GLN A 205 8.75 7.75 24.94
CA GLN A 205 8.07 6.89 23.98
C GLN A 205 8.04 7.52 22.57
N LEU A 206 7.77 8.83 22.47
CA LEU A 206 7.83 9.58 21.21
C LEU A 206 9.24 9.57 20.60
N LYS A 207 10.28 9.84 21.39
CA LYS A 207 11.68 9.79 20.93
C LYS A 207 12.08 8.42 20.40
N ASN A 208 11.57 7.34 21.00
CA ASN A 208 11.85 5.97 20.58
C ASN A 208 11.07 5.54 19.32
N ALA A 209 10.00 6.27 18.96
CA ALA A 209 9.13 5.97 17.81
C ALA A 209 9.68 6.53 16.48
N VAL A 210 10.89 6.12 16.10
CA VAL A 210 11.65 6.70 14.97
C VAL A 210 10.97 6.62 13.60
N LYS A 211 10.04 5.67 13.39
CA LYS A 211 9.31 5.49 12.11
C LYS A 211 7.93 6.15 12.11
N LEU A 212 7.49 6.68 13.24
CA LEU A 212 6.15 7.21 13.46
C LEU A 212 5.91 8.42 12.57
N LYS A 213 4.78 8.44 11.87
CA LYS A 213 4.40 9.53 10.94
C LYS A 213 3.22 10.31 11.46
N THR A 214 2.29 9.64 12.12
CA THR A 214 1.05 10.25 12.59
C THR A 214 0.51 9.55 13.81
N ILE A 215 -0.22 10.30 14.62
CA ILE A 215 -0.99 9.82 15.76
C ILE A 215 -2.46 10.20 15.55
N GLY A 216 -3.36 9.26 15.74
CA GLY A 216 -4.78 9.51 15.93
C GLY A 216 -5.14 9.33 17.40
N TYR A 217 -5.81 10.31 18.00
CA TYR A 217 -6.28 10.24 19.39
C TYR A 217 -7.81 10.33 19.41
N LEU A 218 -8.47 9.34 19.99
CA LEU A 218 -9.93 9.22 20.00
C LEU A 218 -10.59 10.06 21.12
N GLY A 219 -10.19 11.32 21.22
CA GLY A 219 -10.63 12.26 22.27
C GLY A 219 -9.81 13.55 22.19
N ASN A 220 -9.71 14.29 23.29
CA ASN A 220 -8.86 15.48 23.35
C ASN A 220 -7.44 15.13 23.79
N ALA A 221 -6.45 15.30 22.90
CA ALA A 221 -5.07 14.91 23.17
C ALA A 221 -4.28 15.95 23.98
N LYS A 222 -4.88 17.12 24.29
CA LYS A 222 -4.22 18.17 25.07
C LYS A 222 -3.76 17.63 26.43
N ASN A 223 -2.50 17.89 26.78
CA ASN A 223 -1.83 17.39 27.98
C ASN A 223 -1.64 15.85 28.06
N LYS A 224 -1.99 15.11 27.00
CA LYS A 224 -1.80 13.65 26.89
C LYS A 224 -0.65 13.30 25.95
N ILE A 225 -0.40 14.17 24.98
CA ILE A 225 0.68 14.08 24.00
C ILE A 225 1.39 15.43 23.91
N ASP A 226 2.71 15.42 23.77
CA ASP A 226 3.51 16.62 23.56
C ASP A 226 3.46 17.03 22.07
N PHE A 227 2.58 17.98 21.73
CA PHE A 227 2.40 18.45 20.35
C PHE A 227 3.64 19.14 19.79
N ASP A 228 4.38 19.87 20.62
CA ASP A 228 5.60 20.56 20.20
C ASP A 228 6.68 19.56 19.79
N LEU A 229 6.89 18.52 20.62
CA LEU A 229 7.81 17.43 20.29
C LEU A 229 7.35 16.69 19.02
N CYS A 230 6.06 16.38 18.89
CA CYS A 230 5.51 15.77 17.68
C CYS A 230 5.81 16.62 16.44
N THR A 231 5.54 17.92 16.48
CA THR A 231 5.80 18.85 15.36
C THR A 231 7.29 18.88 15.00
N LYS A 232 8.18 19.02 15.99
CA LYS A 232 9.64 19.03 15.79
C LYS A 232 10.18 17.73 15.20
N GLN A 233 9.54 16.60 15.50
CA GLN A 233 9.89 15.28 14.95
C GLN A 233 9.16 14.95 13.65
N GLY A 234 8.35 15.86 13.12
CA GLY A 234 7.61 15.63 11.90
C GLY A 234 6.48 14.61 12.06
N ILE A 235 5.79 14.58 13.20
CA ILE A 235 4.68 13.67 13.53
C ILE A 235 3.38 14.49 13.56
N VAL A 236 2.43 14.14 12.71
CA VAL A 236 1.11 14.80 12.68
C VAL A 236 0.21 14.20 13.75
N VAL A 237 -0.57 15.05 14.43
CA VAL A 237 -1.56 14.61 15.43
C VAL A 237 -2.95 15.00 14.95
N PHE A 238 -3.83 14.00 14.85
CA PHE A 238 -5.27 14.17 14.67
C PHE A 238 -5.96 13.79 15.97
N ASP A 239 -6.67 14.73 16.58
CA ASP A 239 -7.47 14.50 17.77
C ASP A 239 -8.86 15.13 17.61
N ASP A 240 -9.67 15.02 18.66
CA ASP A 240 -11.05 15.46 18.68
C ASP A 240 -11.32 16.35 19.91
N PRO A 241 -10.85 17.60 19.91
CA PRO A 241 -11.02 18.51 21.04
C PRO A 241 -12.48 18.93 21.25
N LYS A 242 -13.37 18.67 20.29
CA LYS A 242 -14.79 19.04 20.32
C LYS A 242 -15.71 17.86 20.68
N ASN A 243 -15.16 16.69 20.99
CA ASN A 243 -15.91 15.47 21.31
C ASN A 243 -16.98 15.17 20.24
N ASN A 244 -16.56 15.17 18.98
CA ASN A 244 -17.40 14.83 17.85
C ASN A 244 -17.95 13.40 18.01
N PRO A 245 -19.28 13.20 17.96
CA PRO A 245 -19.88 11.87 18.11
C PRO A 245 -19.46 10.86 17.03
N ARG A 246 -18.81 11.33 15.95
CA ARG A 246 -18.28 10.49 14.86
C ARG A 246 -16.76 10.30 14.91
N ASN A 247 -16.10 10.57 16.03
CA ASN A 247 -14.63 10.49 16.13
C ASN A 247 -14.06 9.10 15.83
N ILE A 248 -14.82 8.04 16.14
CA ILE A 248 -14.55 6.63 15.82
C ILE A 248 -14.29 6.44 14.32
N ASP A 249 -15.01 7.15 13.45
CA ASP A 249 -14.80 7.11 12.00
C ASP A 249 -13.89 8.23 11.51
N PHE A 250 -14.02 9.41 12.10
CA PHE A 250 -13.39 10.63 11.61
C PHE A 250 -11.87 10.60 11.79
N ILE A 251 -11.36 10.24 12.97
CA ILE A 251 -9.93 10.22 13.26
C ILE A 251 -9.17 9.19 12.40
N PRO A 252 -9.58 7.91 12.31
CA PRO A 252 -8.87 6.96 11.45
C PRO A 252 -8.95 7.33 9.97
N LYS A 253 -10.02 7.97 9.50
CA LYS A 253 -10.09 8.51 8.13
C LYS A 253 -9.06 9.60 7.89
N ARG A 254 -8.89 10.54 8.82
CA ARG A 254 -7.85 11.60 8.72
C ARG A 254 -6.44 11.03 8.73
N VAL A 255 -6.21 10.02 9.57
CA VAL A 255 -4.95 9.26 9.58
C VAL A 255 -4.70 8.59 8.23
N ALA A 256 -5.70 7.88 7.67
CA ALA A 256 -5.59 7.25 6.36
C ALA A 256 -5.37 8.29 5.24
N ASP A 257 -6.09 9.41 5.25
CA ASP A 257 -5.94 10.50 4.29
C ASP A 257 -4.53 11.08 4.31
N PHE A 258 -3.95 11.32 5.49
CA PHE A 258 -2.56 11.78 5.63
C PHE A 258 -1.56 10.74 5.09
N MET A 259 -1.81 9.46 5.33
CA MET A 259 -0.96 8.38 4.87
C MET A 259 -0.99 8.26 3.34
N ASN A 260 -2.16 8.48 2.73
CA ASN A 260 -2.41 8.31 1.30
C ASN A 260 -2.11 9.56 0.46
N THR A 261 -2.35 10.76 1.00
CA THR A 261 -2.36 12.01 0.22
C THR A 261 -1.45 13.10 0.78
N GLY A 262 -1.01 12.95 2.03
CA GLY A 262 -0.30 14.00 2.76
C GLY A 262 -1.20 15.09 3.33
N ALA A 263 -2.52 14.95 3.28
CA ALA A 263 -3.42 15.95 3.86
C ALA A 263 -3.22 16.07 5.38
N THR A 264 -3.13 17.31 5.86
CA THR A 264 -2.98 17.66 7.28
C THR A 264 -4.15 18.50 7.79
N TYR A 265 -5.21 18.61 6.99
CA TYR A 265 -6.43 19.33 7.35
C TYR A 265 -7.06 18.77 8.63
N LEU A 266 -7.39 19.67 9.56
CA LEU A 266 -7.88 19.39 10.91
C LEU A 266 -6.89 18.61 11.79
N SER A 267 -5.59 18.71 11.50
CA SER A 267 -4.56 18.33 12.47
C SER A 267 -4.40 19.42 13.53
N SER A 268 -3.96 19.02 14.71
CA SER A 268 -3.87 19.92 15.86
C SER A 268 -2.49 20.57 16.03
N ASN A 269 -1.49 20.11 15.28
CA ASN A 269 -0.12 20.57 15.43
C ASN A 269 0.58 20.96 14.10
N TYR A 270 -0.08 20.77 12.96
CA TYR A 270 0.47 21.05 11.64
C TYR A 270 -0.26 22.19 10.92
N PRO A 271 0.39 22.84 9.94
CA PRO A 271 -0.32 23.70 8.99
C PRO A 271 -1.42 22.91 8.27
N ASN A 272 -2.60 23.51 8.12
CA ASN A 272 -3.76 22.85 7.52
C ASN A 272 -3.69 22.84 6.00
N LEU A 273 -3.33 21.70 5.39
CA LEU A 273 -3.21 21.55 3.95
C LEU A 273 -4.05 20.38 3.43
N GLN A 274 -4.79 20.60 2.34
CA GLN A 274 -5.53 19.58 1.61
C GLN A 274 -5.44 19.90 0.12
N LEU A 275 -4.90 18.97 -0.66
CA LEU A 275 -4.67 19.16 -2.10
C LEU A 275 -5.31 18.02 -2.90
N PRO A 276 -5.90 18.30 -4.06
CA PRO A 276 -6.38 17.26 -4.97
C PRO A 276 -5.22 16.37 -5.42
N LYS A 277 -5.51 15.13 -5.82
CA LYS A 277 -4.52 14.29 -6.49
C LYS A 277 -4.33 14.82 -7.92
N ILE A 278 -3.08 14.89 -8.36
CA ILE A 278 -2.74 15.24 -9.74
C ILE A 278 -2.40 13.95 -10.48
N ASP A 279 -3.11 13.67 -11.57
CA ASP A 279 -2.89 12.45 -12.36
C ASP A 279 -1.50 12.44 -12.98
N LYS A 280 -0.95 11.23 -13.17
CA LYS A 280 0.39 10.99 -13.77
C LYS A 280 1.53 11.77 -13.10
N SER A 281 1.39 12.05 -11.81
CA SER A 281 2.41 12.71 -11.00
C SER A 281 2.74 11.89 -9.75
N HIS A 282 3.93 12.08 -9.21
CA HIS A 282 4.30 11.57 -7.89
C HIS A 282 4.40 12.72 -6.90
N ARG A 283 3.82 12.50 -5.71
CA ARG A 283 3.75 13.50 -4.65
C ARG A 283 4.89 13.33 -3.67
N LEU A 284 5.65 14.38 -3.48
CA LEU A 284 6.73 14.48 -2.51
C LEU A 284 6.28 15.35 -1.35
N ILE A 285 6.49 14.85 -0.14
CA ILE A 285 6.25 15.61 1.09
C ILE A 285 7.61 15.89 1.72
N HIS A 286 7.94 17.16 1.85
CA HIS A 286 9.16 17.63 2.51
C HIS A 286 8.78 18.42 3.75
N ILE A 287 9.14 17.87 4.91
CA ILE A 287 8.95 18.49 6.23
C ILE A 287 10.32 18.99 6.65
N HIS A 288 10.43 20.27 6.94
CA HIS A 288 11.70 20.92 7.26
C HIS A 288 11.54 21.95 8.37
N LYS A 289 12.64 22.35 9.01
CA LYS A 289 12.59 23.52 9.91
C LYS A 289 12.21 24.77 9.11
N ASN A 290 11.47 25.67 9.72
CA ASN A 290 11.09 26.93 9.08
C ASN A 290 12.26 27.93 9.10
N VAL A 291 13.15 27.84 8.10
CA VAL A 291 14.33 28.71 7.97
C VAL A 291 14.42 29.36 6.59
N PRO A 292 14.93 30.59 6.47
CA PRO A 292 15.10 31.26 5.17
C PRO A 292 15.92 30.44 4.18
N GLY A 293 15.55 30.51 2.90
CA GLY A 293 16.28 29.86 1.79
C GLY A 293 16.03 28.35 1.62
N ILE A 294 15.28 27.69 2.50
CA ILE A 294 15.04 26.24 2.42
C ILE A 294 14.33 25.82 1.13
N MET A 295 13.34 26.58 0.66
CA MET A 295 12.66 26.29 -0.61
C MET A 295 13.57 26.46 -1.83
N ALA A 296 14.50 27.42 -1.78
CA ALA A 296 15.51 27.58 -2.83
C ALA A 296 16.44 26.35 -2.87
N LYS A 297 16.87 25.83 -1.71
CA LYS A 297 17.64 24.58 -1.62
C LYS A 297 16.87 23.40 -2.22
N ILE A 298 15.58 23.25 -1.90
CA ILE A 298 14.70 22.20 -2.43
C ILE A 298 14.57 22.31 -3.96
N ASN A 299 14.23 23.50 -4.47
CA ASN A 299 14.01 23.72 -5.89
C ASN A 299 15.30 23.63 -6.72
N THR A 300 16.46 23.96 -6.13
CA THR A 300 17.78 23.72 -6.75
C THR A 300 18.04 22.23 -6.97
N VAL A 301 17.63 21.38 -6.00
CA VAL A 301 17.73 19.92 -6.18
C VAL A 301 16.82 19.46 -7.31
N PHE A 302 15.58 19.93 -7.39
CA PHE A 302 14.70 19.60 -8.51
C PHE A 302 15.31 20.01 -9.86
N ALA A 303 15.81 21.23 -9.98
CA ALA A 303 16.45 21.72 -11.20
C ALA A 303 17.70 20.90 -11.60
N LYS A 304 18.55 20.54 -10.63
CA LYS A 304 19.76 19.72 -10.88
C LYS A 304 19.42 18.33 -11.43
N HIS A 305 18.28 17.79 -11.04
CA HIS A 305 17.80 16.48 -11.45
C HIS A 305 16.83 16.54 -12.64
N ASP A 306 16.73 17.70 -13.30
CA ASP A 306 15.84 17.95 -14.45
C ASP A 306 14.37 17.57 -14.18
N ILE A 307 13.91 17.87 -12.97
CA ILE A 307 12.56 17.51 -12.52
C ILE A 307 11.57 18.61 -12.87
N ASN A 308 10.51 18.24 -13.58
CA ASN A 308 9.39 19.12 -13.82
C ASN A 308 8.41 19.10 -12.63
N ILE A 309 8.22 20.26 -12.01
CA ILE A 309 7.25 20.45 -10.92
C ILE A 309 5.88 20.75 -11.53
N VAL A 310 4.91 19.87 -11.29
CA VAL A 310 3.53 20.02 -11.77
C VAL A 310 2.73 20.91 -10.83
N GLY A 311 2.98 20.81 -9.52
CA GLY A 311 2.37 21.64 -8.50
C GLY A 311 3.21 21.66 -7.24
N GLN A 312 3.30 22.82 -6.57
CA GLN A 312 4.02 22.96 -5.32
C GLN A 312 3.24 23.86 -4.37
N PHE A 313 3.06 23.39 -3.15
CA PHE A 313 2.38 24.12 -2.09
C PHE A 313 3.22 24.06 -0.83
N LEU A 314 3.37 25.21 -0.18
CA LEU A 314 4.03 25.33 1.11
C LEU A 314 3.07 25.97 2.10
N MET A 315 3.00 25.40 3.29
CA MET A 315 2.50 26.09 4.46
C MET A 315 3.48 25.94 5.61
N THR A 316 3.57 26.96 6.45
CA THR A 316 4.51 27.00 7.58
C THR A 316 3.77 27.30 8.87
N ASN A 317 4.33 26.86 9.98
CA ASN A 317 4.08 27.40 11.31
C ASN A 317 5.43 27.84 11.92
N PRO A 318 5.50 28.31 13.18
CA PRO A 318 6.76 28.74 13.78
C PRO A 318 7.87 27.67 13.81
N GLU A 319 7.50 26.39 13.87
CA GLU A 319 8.46 25.28 14.03
C GLU A 319 8.90 24.67 12.69
N ILE A 320 7.95 24.46 11.78
CA ILE A 320 8.15 23.69 10.55
C ILE A 320 7.56 24.35 9.30
N GLY A 321 8.16 24.02 8.16
CA GLY A 321 7.51 24.10 6.86
C GLY A 321 7.07 22.72 6.38
N TYR A 322 5.91 22.70 5.75
CA TYR A 322 5.29 21.52 5.16
C TYR A 322 5.07 21.77 3.67
N ALA A 323 5.99 21.26 2.85
CA ALA A 323 5.94 21.40 1.40
C ALA A 323 5.42 20.11 0.76
N ILE A 324 4.36 20.24 -0.05
CA ILE A 324 3.90 19.18 -0.95
C ILE A 324 4.26 19.60 -2.37
N THR A 325 5.03 18.75 -3.06
CA THR A 325 5.44 18.96 -4.46
C THR A 325 5.03 17.76 -5.29
N ASP A 326 4.16 17.96 -6.26
CA ASP A 326 3.80 16.98 -7.28
C ASP A 326 4.75 17.14 -8.46
N ILE A 327 5.43 16.06 -8.84
CA ILE A 327 6.43 16.02 -9.90
C ILE A 327 6.05 15.01 -10.98
N ASN A 328 6.64 15.11 -12.17
CA ASN A 328 6.52 14.07 -13.18
C ASN A 328 7.05 12.72 -12.64
N ALA A 329 6.49 11.61 -13.16
CA ALA A 329 6.78 10.25 -12.66
C ALA A 329 8.17 9.71 -13.07
N GLU A 330 8.95 10.49 -13.83
CA GLU A 330 10.26 10.14 -14.35
C GLU A 330 11.34 10.91 -13.61
N TYR A 331 12.18 10.19 -12.86
CA TYR A 331 13.29 10.74 -12.11
C TYR A 331 14.33 9.66 -11.81
N ASP A 332 15.58 10.07 -11.60
CA ASP A 332 16.65 9.15 -11.25
C ASP A 332 16.58 8.67 -9.78
N LYS A 333 17.25 7.56 -9.48
CA LYS A 333 17.28 6.95 -8.14
C LYS A 333 18.02 7.81 -7.09
N GLN A 334 18.71 8.89 -7.47
CA GLN A 334 19.44 9.77 -6.57
C GLN A 334 18.63 10.98 -6.09
N LEU A 335 17.60 11.42 -6.81
CA LEU A 335 16.74 12.56 -6.44
C LEU A 335 16.31 12.50 -4.96
N PHE A 336 15.73 11.37 -4.53
CA PHE A 336 15.25 11.21 -3.16
C PHE A 336 16.36 11.20 -2.12
N LYS A 337 17.57 10.74 -2.50
CA LYS A 337 18.74 10.80 -1.61
C LYS A 337 19.20 12.25 -1.45
N ALA A 338 19.19 13.04 -2.53
CA ALA A 338 19.55 14.45 -2.49
C ALA A 338 18.55 15.26 -1.63
N LEU A 339 17.24 15.10 -1.86
CA LEU A 339 16.19 15.79 -1.10
C LEU A 339 16.24 15.49 0.41
N LYS A 340 16.51 14.24 0.79
CA LYS A 340 16.66 13.81 2.19
C LYS A 340 17.88 14.41 2.89
N LYS A 341 18.94 14.75 2.12
CA LYS A 341 20.19 15.29 2.65
C LYS A 341 20.19 16.81 2.78
N ILE A 342 19.15 17.50 2.30
CA ILE A 342 19.02 18.94 2.48
C ILE A 342 19.05 19.25 3.97
N GLU A 343 19.97 20.12 4.36
CA GLU A 343 20.09 20.59 5.74
C GLU A 343 18.73 21.12 6.25
N HIS A 344 18.42 20.83 7.51
CA HIS A 344 17.14 21.13 8.16
C HIS A 344 15.93 20.33 7.69
N THR A 345 16.11 19.32 6.82
CA THR A 345 15.06 18.31 6.57
C THR A 345 14.77 17.55 7.86
N ILE A 346 13.49 17.51 8.24
CA ILE A 346 12.98 16.74 9.38
C ILE A 346 12.51 15.36 8.87
N LYS A 347 11.65 15.35 7.84
CA LYS A 347 11.16 14.12 7.21
C LYS A 347 10.90 14.33 5.72
N PHE A 348 11.08 13.25 4.97
CA PHE A 348 10.75 13.20 3.55
C PHE A 348 9.91 11.96 3.25
N ARG A 349 8.84 12.12 2.47
CA ARG A 349 7.97 11.02 2.03
C ARG A 349 7.68 11.15 0.54
N VAL A 350 7.40 10.00 -0.06
CA VAL A 350 6.99 9.87 -1.46
C VAL A 350 5.65 9.15 -1.47
N LEU A 351 4.68 9.65 -2.23
CA LEU A 351 3.35 9.10 -2.44
C LEU A 351 3.08 9.06 -3.95
N TYR A 352 2.39 8.03 -4.44
CA TYR A 352 2.06 7.84 -5.86
C TYR A 352 0.55 7.96 -6.10
#